data_AF-A0AA35W8Y9-F1
#
_entry.id   AF-A0AA35W8Y9-F1
#
_cell.length_a   1.000
_cell.length_b   1.000
_cell.length_c   1.000
_cell.angle_alpha   90.00
_cell.angle_beta   90.00
_cell.angle_gamma   90.00
#
_symmetry.space_group_name_H-M   'P 1'
#
loop_
_entity.id
_entity.type
_entity.pdbx_description
1 polymer ?
#
loop_
_entity_poly.entity_id
_entity_poly.type
_entity_poly.pdbx_seq_one_letter_code
_entity_poly.pdbx_strand_id
1 'polypeptide(L)'
;MVDGFGNEVTVAGPSVPIEILGLNGVPESGQQFEVVDDEKEARQRIDTRLRQENRRHDTGRPSTVAEVLRHRQSYDAAELNLVAKTGAQGTIDAVRRAVDGLSSPDVQVKLLHAATGPISESDVMLASASDAMIVGFETTVETAASRLANQEGVPIRTYDIIYTMIDDVKQAAARLTEPERQEVVLGRATVLEVFAHGRRERIAGVRVNSGLMRRNARMTVTRRGEDIFEGAVSSMRHFDENVREIATNYEGGIVLDGFHEYQEGDIITCYEMRTVQDR
;
A
#
# COMPACT_ATOMS: atom_id res chain seq x y z
N MET A 1 39.82 -2.12 -22.12
CA MET A 1 38.97 -0.99 -21.68
C MET A 1 38.17 -0.55 -22.89
N VAL A 2 37.04 0.11 -22.70
CA VAL A 2 36.23 0.66 -23.81
C VAL A 2 36.11 2.17 -23.61
N ASP A 3 36.29 2.98 -24.66
CA ASP A 3 36.13 4.43 -24.57
C ASP A 3 34.64 4.86 -24.61
N GLY A 4 34.38 6.15 -24.38
CA GLY A 4 33.03 6.71 -24.44
C GLY A 4 32.35 6.68 -25.82
N PHE A 5 33.03 6.24 -26.87
CA PHE A 5 32.49 6.04 -28.21
C PHE A 5 32.25 4.55 -28.54
N GLY A 6 32.54 3.65 -27.60
CA GLY A 6 32.37 2.21 -27.76
C GLY A 6 33.55 1.50 -28.42
N ASN A 7 34.71 2.14 -28.57
CA ASN A 7 35.90 1.51 -29.14
C ASN A 7 36.74 0.84 -28.05
N GLU A 8 37.30 -0.33 -28.34
CA GLU A 8 38.29 -0.95 -27.47
C GLU A 8 39.59 -0.14 -27.45
N VAL A 9 40.06 0.18 -26.24
CA VAL A 9 41.29 0.94 -26.01
C VAL A 9 42.22 0.23 -25.03
N THR A 10 43.52 0.30 -25.32
CA THR A 10 44.60 -0.26 -24.47
C THR A 10 45.25 0.80 -23.58
N VAL A 11 45.13 2.07 -23.93
CA VAL A 11 45.68 3.21 -23.17
C VAL A 11 44.60 4.27 -23.02
N ALA A 12 44.40 4.75 -21.79
CA ALA A 12 43.50 5.84 -21.47
C ALA A 12 44.31 7.05 -20.99
N GLY A 13 44.20 8.17 -21.71
CA GLY A 13 44.82 9.44 -21.33
C GLY A 13 43.97 10.24 -20.33
N PRO A 14 44.48 11.37 -19.81
CA PRO A 14 43.69 12.28 -18.99
C PRO A 14 42.43 12.76 -19.74
N SER A 15 41.34 12.95 -18.99
CA SER A 15 40.05 13.46 -19.50
C SER A 15 39.32 12.56 -20.50
N VAL A 16 39.69 11.27 -20.60
CA VAL A 16 38.97 10.28 -21.43
C VAL A 16 38.14 9.38 -20.53
N PRO A 17 36.80 9.36 -20.64
CA PRO A 17 35.97 8.40 -19.94
C PRO A 17 36.19 7.01 -20.52
N ILE A 18 36.36 6.03 -19.64
CA ILE A 18 36.55 4.63 -20.01
C ILE A 18 35.69 3.70 -19.16
N GLU A 19 35.23 2.61 -19.75
CA GLU A 19 34.65 1.47 -19.06
C GLU A 19 35.76 0.46 -18.71
N ILE A 20 35.84 0.12 -17.43
CA ILE A 20 36.79 -0.85 -16.87
C ILE A 20 36.03 -2.12 -16.52
N LEU A 21 36.38 -3.22 -17.19
CA LEU A 21 35.84 -4.55 -16.95
C LEU A 21 36.79 -5.36 -16.05
N GLY A 22 36.24 -6.33 -15.30
CA GLY A 22 37.03 -7.27 -14.49
C GLY A 22 37.24 -6.88 -13.03
N LEU A 23 36.46 -5.91 -12.52
CA LEU A 23 36.44 -5.60 -11.08
C LEU A 23 35.67 -6.68 -10.30
N ASN A 24 36.09 -6.97 -9.07
CA ASN A 24 35.44 -7.95 -8.19
C ASN A 24 34.07 -7.49 -7.63
N GLY A 25 33.62 -6.28 -7.97
CA GLY A 25 32.37 -5.69 -7.50
C GLY A 25 32.09 -4.36 -8.21
N VAL A 26 30.91 -3.79 -7.93
CA VAL A 26 30.50 -2.51 -8.51
C VAL A 26 30.98 -1.38 -7.59
N PRO A 27 31.89 -0.49 -8.04
CA PRO A 27 32.36 0.63 -7.25
C PRO A 27 31.26 1.67 -7.04
N GLU A 28 31.36 2.46 -5.97
CA GLU A 28 30.40 3.53 -5.70
C GLU A 28 30.57 4.70 -6.69
N SER A 29 29.47 5.37 -7.01
CA SER A 29 29.52 6.55 -7.87
C SER A 29 30.36 7.67 -7.22
N GLY A 30 31.31 8.22 -7.95
CA GLY A 30 32.21 9.27 -7.44
C GLY A 30 33.39 8.73 -6.62
N GLN A 31 33.52 7.41 -6.47
CA GLN A 31 34.69 6.81 -5.80
C GLN A 31 35.96 7.07 -6.61
N GLN A 32 37.04 7.45 -5.92
CA GLN A 32 38.35 7.62 -6.55
C GLN A 32 39.04 6.27 -6.74
N PHE A 33 39.61 6.08 -7.92
CA PHE A 33 40.42 4.92 -8.24
C PHE A 33 41.90 5.22 -7.99
N GLU A 34 42.61 4.24 -7.44
CA GLU A 34 44.05 4.27 -7.24
C GLU A 34 44.66 3.07 -7.96
N VAL A 35 45.79 3.29 -8.63
CA VAL A 35 46.60 2.21 -9.22
C VAL A 35 47.63 1.79 -8.18
N VAL A 36 47.81 0.47 -8.04
CA VAL A 36 48.82 -0.12 -7.17
C VAL A 36 49.64 -1.13 -7.95
N ASP A 37 50.89 -1.32 -7.55
CA ASP A 37 51.86 -2.13 -8.30
C ASP A 37 51.61 -3.64 -8.18
N ASP A 38 50.98 -4.09 -7.08
CA ASP A 38 50.75 -5.51 -6.79
C ASP A 38 49.35 -5.79 -6.21
N GLU A 39 48.78 -6.94 -6.58
CA GLU A 39 47.45 -7.36 -6.15
C GLU A 39 47.36 -7.57 -4.63
N LYS A 40 48.42 -8.05 -3.98
CA LYS A 40 48.43 -8.28 -2.54
C LYS A 40 48.32 -6.96 -1.77
N GLU A 41 49.00 -5.92 -2.25
CA GLU A 41 48.88 -4.57 -1.70
C GLU A 41 47.47 -4.02 -1.89
N ALA A 42 46.88 -4.20 -3.09
CA ALA A 42 45.49 -3.83 -3.38
C ALA A 42 44.52 -4.45 -2.35
N ARG A 43 44.62 -5.77 -2.15
CA ARG A 43 43.78 -6.52 -1.21
C ARG A 43 43.95 -6.02 0.23
N GLN A 44 45.18 -5.74 0.67
CA GLN A 44 45.43 -5.25 2.03
C GLN A 44 44.86 -3.84 2.26
N ARG A 45 44.97 -2.95 1.28
CA ARG A 45 44.37 -1.60 1.34
C ARG A 45 42.83 -1.68 1.37
N ILE A 46 42.24 -2.52 0.52
CA ILE A 46 40.79 -2.73 0.47
C ILE A 46 40.26 -3.29 1.80
N ASP A 47 40.88 -4.35 2.36
CA ASP A 47 40.48 -4.93 3.64
C ASP A 47 40.61 -3.92 4.79
N THR A 48 41.67 -3.11 4.79
CA THR A 48 41.82 -2.03 5.78
C THR A 48 40.71 -0.99 5.66
N ARG A 49 40.35 -0.57 4.44
CA ARG A 49 39.27 0.40 4.17
C ARG A 49 37.91 -0.16 4.61
N LEU A 50 37.58 -1.39 4.20
CA LEU A 50 36.33 -2.07 4.59
C LEU A 50 36.21 -2.22 6.11
N ARG A 51 37.31 -2.56 6.81
CA ARG A 51 37.30 -2.62 8.29
C ARG A 51 37.06 -1.27 8.93
N GLN A 52 37.54 -0.17 8.33
CA GLN A 52 37.28 1.19 8.83
C GLN A 52 35.85 1.63 8.56
N GLU A 53 35.29 1.33 7.39
CA GLU A 53 33.89 1.60 7.05
C GLU A 53 32.93 0.80 7.93
N ASN A 54 33.16 -0.50 8.09
CA ASN A 54 32.35 -1.34 8.98
C ASN A 54 32.38 -0.82 10.42
N ARG A 55 33.53 -0.36 10.92
CA ARG A 55 33.60 0.28 12.24
C ARG A 55 32.80 1.58 12.32
N ARG A 56 32.75 2.38 11.26
CA ARG A 56 31.91 3.59 11.21
C ARG A 56 30.42 3.25 11.22
N HIS A 57 30.01 2.21 10.47
CA HIS A 57 28.64 1.70 10.48
C HIS A 57 28.24 1.09 11.84
N ASP A 58 29.17 0.41 12.53
CA ASP A 58 28.94 -0.18 13.86
C ASP A 58 28.85 0.90 14.96
N THR A 59 29.53 2.04 14.79
CA THR A 59 29.41 3.20 15.69
C THR A 59 28.14 4.04 15.48
N GLY A 60 27.33 3.72 14.47
CA GLY A 60 26.09 4.42 14.15
C GLY A 60 24.88 4.04 15.00
N ARG A 61 25.02 3.15 15.99
CA ARG A 61 23.95 2.83 16.95
C ARG A 61 24.36 3.09 18.40
N PRO A 62 24.42 4.34 18.87
CA PRO A 62 23.91 4.60 20.19
C PRO A 62 22.39 4.56 20.05
N SER A 63 21.78 3.39 20.18
CA SER A 63 20.34 3.31 20.47
C SER A 63 20.14 3.92 21.85
N THR A 64 20.10 5.24 21.91
CA THR A 64 19.75 5.95 23.13
C THR A 64 18.37 5.46 23.53
N VAL A 65 18.14 5.29 24.83
CA VAL A 65 16.83 4.90 25.36
C VAL A 65 15.72 5.80 24.80
N ALA A 66 16.04 7.06 24.47
CA ALA A 66 15.17 8.01 23.78
C ALA A 66 14.81 7.63 22.34
N GLU A 67 15.73 7.13 21.51
CA GLU A 67 15.43 6.65 20.15
C GLU A 67 14.65 5.33 20.17
N VAL A 68 14.96 4.43 21.10
CA VAL A 68 14.16 3.21 21.33
C VAL A 68 12.76 3.57 21.83
N LEU A 69 12.62 4.63 22.64
CA LEU A 69 11.33 5.16 23.08
C LEU A 69 10.57 5.85 21.94
N ARG A 70 11.24 6.55 21.01
CA ARG A 70 10.60 7.08 19.78
C ARG A 70 10.10 5.97 18.87
N HIS A 71 10.89 4.90 18.69
CA HIS A 71 10.43 3.68 17.99
C HIS A 71 9.30 2.95 18.72
N ARG A 72 9.10 3.18 20.03
CA ARG A 72 7.94 2.66 20.78
C ARG A 72 6.71 3.57 20.71
N GLN A 73 6.85 4.83 20.30
CA GLN A 73 5.71 5.75 20.16
C GLN A 73 4.95 5.57 18.83
N SER A 74 5.50 4.80 17.89
CA SER A 74 4.93 4.52 16.57
C SER A 74 4.25 3.14 16.49
N TYR A 75 3.56 2.70 17.54
CA TYR A 75 2.79 1.43 17.46
C TYR A 75 1.57 1.53 16.53
N ASP A 76 1.17 2.74 16.13
CA ASP A 76 0.01 2.98 15.25
C ASP A 76 0.37 3.33 13.79
N ALA A 77 1.65 3.57 13.47
CA ALA A 77 2.04 3.91 12.10
C ALA A 77 2.18 2.63 11.27
N ALA A 78 1.47 2.55 10.15
CA ALA A 78 1.61 1.43 9.23
C ALA A 78 3.02 1.44 8.59
N GLU A 79 3.60 0.28 8.34
CA GLU A 79 4.93 0.17 7.73
C GLU A 79 4.82 -0.40 6.30
N LEU A 80 5.47 0.26 5.34
CA LEU A 80 5.67 -0.25 3.99
C LEU A 80 7.15 -0.58 3.78
N ASN A 81 7.47 -1.87 3.76
CA ASN A 81 8.82 -2.34 3.53
C ASN A 81 9.09 -2.51 2.03
N LEU A 82 10.28 -2.06 1.59
CA LEU A 82 10.70 -2.08 0.19
C LEU A 82 12.08 -2.74 0.04
N VAL A 83 12.24 -3.52 -1.03
CA VAL A 83 13.54 -3.93 -1.57
C VAL A 83 13.68 -3.31 -2.96
N ALA A 84 14.77 -2.57 -3.20
CA ALA A 84 15.01 -1.91 -4.49
C ALA A 84 16.16 -2.54 -5.27
N LYS A 85 15.96 -2.71 -6.58
CA LYS A 85 17.02 -3.08 -7.52
C LYS A 85 17.10 -2.05 -8.63
N THR A 86 18.31 -1.65 -9.03
CA THR A 86 18.52 -0.60 -10.02
C THR A 86 19.40 -1.07 -11.18
N GLY A 87 19.22 -0.48 -12.36
CA GLY A 87 20.07 -0.75 -13.53
C GLY A 87 21.48 -0.19 -13.38
N ALA A 88 21.65 0.90 -12.65
CA ALA A 88 22.93 1.57 -12.45
C ALA A 88 23.14 2.01 -10.99
N GLN A 89 24.38 1.87 -10.52
CA GLN A 89 24.77 2.21 -9.14
C GLN A 89 24.48 3.67 -8.78
N GLY A 90 24.66 4.59 -9.72
CA GLY A 90 24.42 6.02 -9.51
C GLY A 90 22.96 6.36 -9.21
N THR A 91 22.03 5.46 -9.52
CA THR A 91 20.59 5.68 -9.33
C THR A 91 20.08 5.19 -7.98
N ILE A 92 20.85 4.36 -7.27
CA ILE A 92 20.50 3.89 -5.92
C ILE A 92 20.26 5.06 -4.97
N ASP A 93 21.12 6.08 -4.99
CA ASP A 93 20.99 7.25 -4.13
C ASP A 93 19.75 8.08 -4.45
N ALA A 94 19.39 8.16 -5.74
CA ALA A 94 18.18 8.85 -6.17
C ALA A 94 16.93 8.11 -5.66
N VAL A 95 16.92 6.78 -5.76
CA VAL A 95 15.84 5.93 -5.22
C VAL A 95 15.75 6.07 -3.70
N ARG A 96 16.87 5.99 -2.98
CA ARG A 96 16.92 6.15 -1.51
C ARG A 96 16.31 7.49 -1.07
N ARG A 97 16.81 8.60 -1.62
CA ARG A 97 16.30 9.94 -1.27
C ARG A 97 14.82 10.10 -1.60
N ALA A 98 14.38 9.52 -2.71
CA ALA A 98 12.98 9.59 -3.10
C ALA A 98 12.07 8.84 -2.13
N VAL A 99 12.48 7.63 -1.71
CA VAL A 99 11.74 6.78 -0.76
C VAL A 99 11.71 7.40 0.63
N ASP A 100 12.84 7.94 1.12
CA ASP A 100 12.92 8.57 2.44
C ASP A 100 11.94 9.75 2.57
N GLY A 101 11.68 10.47 1.47
CA GLY A 101 10.73 11.57 1.41
C GLY A 101 9.24 11.16 1.42
N LEU A 102 8.92 9.87 1.37
CA LEU A 102 7.55 9.38 1.34
C LEU A 102 6.97 9.04 2.73
N SER A 103 7.81 8.98 3.76
CA SER A 103 7.36 8.69 5.12
C SER A 103 6.56 9.84 5.73
N SER A 104 5.50 9.50 6.47
CA SER A 104 4.62 10.41 7.19
C SER A 104 4.40 9.92 8.64
N PRO A 105 3.74 10.69 9.52
CA PRO A 105 3.41 10.22 10.86
C PRO A 105 2.56 8.94 10.89
N ASP A 106 1.71 8.75 9.88
CA ASP A 106 0.75 7.64 9.80
C ASP A 106 1.31 6.43 9.04
N VAL A 107 2.31 6.63 8.17
CA VAL A 107 2.96 5.56 7.39
C VAL A 107 4.47 5.75 7.33
N GLN A 108 5.20 4.71 7.68
CA GLN A 108 6.65 4.66 7.56
C GLN A 108 7.05 3.82 6.35
N VAL A 109 7.73 4.42 5.38
CA VAL A 109 8.26 3.70 4.21
C VAL A 109 9.72 3.37 4.46
N LYS A 110 10.07 2.08 4.47
CA LYS A 110 11.41 1.60 4.82
C LYS A 110 12.05 0.86 3.66
N LEU A 111 13.22 1.34 3.23
CA LEU A 111 14.04 0.63 2.24
C LEU A 111 14.99 -0.34 2.93
N LEU A 112 14.66 -1.64 2.91
CA LEU A 112 15.42 -2.70 3.58
C LEU A 112 16.74 -3.02 2.86
N HIS A 113 16.70 -3.04 1.54
CA HIS A 113 17.86 -3.32 0.71
C HIS A 113 17.78 -2.55 -0.61
N ALA A 114 18.93 -2.10 -1.10
CA ALA A 114 19.05 -1.43 -2.40
C ALA A 114 20.37 -1.81 -3.06
N ALA A 115 20.30 -2.38 -4.26
CA ALA A 115 21.49 -2.82 -4.99
C ALA A 115 21.32 -2.68 -6.51
N THR A 116 22.42 -2.80 -7.25
CA THR A 116 22.41 -2.81 -8.71
C THR A 116 22.18 -4.23 -9.24
N GLY A 117 21.67 -4.35 -10.46
CA GLY A 117 21.49 -5.61 -11.19
C GLY A 117 20.05 -6.12 -11.22
N PRO A 118 19.81 -7.27 -11.88
CA PRO A 118 18.49 -7.87 -12.01
C PRO A 118 17.94 -8.34 -10.64
N ILE A 119 16.62 -8.42 -10.53
CA ILE A 119 15.94 -8.95 -9.35
C ILE A 119 16.07 -10.47 -9.33
N SER A 120 16.67 -10.99 -8.25
CA SER A 120 17.04 -12.40 -8.05
C SER A 120 16.14 -13.10 -7.02
N GLU A 121 16.25 -14.43 -6.91
CA GLU A 121 15.50 -15.21 -5.91
C GLU A 121 15.84 -14.78 -4.46
N SER A 122 17.08 -14.39 -4.20
CA SER A 122 17.51 -13.89 -2.88
C SER A 122 16.77 -12.61 -2.49
N ASP A 123 16.50 -11.73 -3.46
CA ASP A 123 15.74 -10.49 -3.22
C ASP A 123 14.28 -10.83 -2.85
N VAL A 124 13.70 -11.83 -3.53
CA VAL A 124 12.35 -12.35 -3.25
C VAL A 124 12.26 -12.98 -1.87
N MET A 125 13.25 -13.78 -1.48
CA MET A 125 13.29 -14.39 -0.15
C MET A 125 13.39 -13.35 0.97
N LEU A 126 14.22 -12.32 0.78
CA LEU A 126 14.32 -11.21 1.73
C LEU A 126 12.98 -10.47 1.85
N ALA A 127 12.31 -10.24 0.72
CA ALA A 127 11.04 -9.55 0.67
C ALA A 127 9.92 -10.36 1.33
N SER A 128 9.81 -11.67 1.05
CA SER A 128 8.86 -12.58 1.69
C SER A 128 9.07 -12.62 3.21
N ALA A 129 10.32 -12.76 3.67
CA ALA A 129 10.64 -12.83 5.10
C ALA A 129 10.35 -11.53 5.87
N SER A 130 10.22 -10.40 5.18
CA SER A 130 10.08 -9.06 5.78
C SER A 130 8.76 -8.37 5.44
N ASP A 131 7.84 -9.08 4.79
CA ASP A 131 6.58 -8.52 4.25
C ASP A 131 6.83 -7.24 3.42
N ALA A 132 7.76 -7.34 2.47
CA ALA A 132 8.17 -6.24 1.62
C ALA A 132 7.73 -6.44 0.18
N MET A 133 7.52 -5.34 -0.54
CA MET A 133 7.40 -5.37 -1.99
C MET A 133 8.74 -5.04 -2.66
N ILE A 134 8.94 -5.54 -3.88
CA ILE A 134 10.15 -5.31 -4.66
C ILE A 134 9.90 -4.27 -5.74
N VAL A 135 10.81 -3.30 -5.82
CA VAL A 135 10.80 -2.20 -6.77
C VAL A 135 12.05 -2.26 -7.64
N GLY A 136 11.88 -2.44 -8.95
CA GLY A 136 12.96 -2.40 -9.93
C GLY A 136 12.97 -1.07 -10.69
N PHE A 137 14.09 -0.36 -10.72
CA PHE A 137 14.26 0.84 -11.54
C PHE A 137 15.30 0.60 -12.64
N GLU A 138 14.91 0.72 -13.91
CA GLU A 138 15.77 0.44 -15.08
C GLU A 138 16.44 -0.95 -15.00
N THR A 139 15.73 -1.95 -14.47
CA THR A 139 16.25 -3.31 -14.27
C THR A 139 15.21 -4.36 -14.64
N THR A 140 15.68 -5.60 -14.82
CA THR A 140 14.86 -6.75 -15.20
C THR A 140 14.66 -7.71 -14.03
N VAL A 141 13.65 -8.56 -14.13
CA VAL A 141 13.38 -9.64 -13.16
C VAL A 141 13.85 -10.97 -13.75
N GLU A 142 14.61 -11.75 -12.99
CA GLU A 142 15.00 -13.09 -13.41
C GLU A 142 13.78 -14.03 -13.46
N THR A 143 13.78 -14.97 -14.40
CA THR A 143 12.65 -15.91 -14.57
C THR A 143 12.40 -16.75 -13.31
N ALA A 144 13.47 -17.14 -12.61
CA ALA A 144 13.35 -17.89 -11.36
C ALA A 144 12.73 -17.03 -10.24
N ALA A 145 13.22 -15.80 -10.08
CA ALA A 145 12.68 -14.82 -9.13
C ALA A 145 11.19 -14.52 -9.36
N SER A 146 10.77 -14.32 -10.61
CA SER A 146 9.36 -14.07 -10.95
C SER A 146 8.45 -15.23 -10.56
N ARG A 147 8.89 -16.48 -10.77
CA ARG A 147 8.12 -17.67 -10.35
C ARG A 147 8.02 -17.77 -8.84
N LEU A 148 9.13 -17.55 -8.14
CA LEU A 148 9.17 -17.58 -6.68
C LEU A 148 8.28 -16.50 -6.07
N ALA A 149 8.31 -15.28 -6.63
CA ALA A 149 7.48 -14.17 -6.17
C ALA A 149 5.98 -14.47 -6.28
N ASN A 150 5.56 -15.12 -7.38
CA ASN A 150 4.17 -15.57 -7.54
C ASN A 150 3.77 -16.68 -6.54
N GLN A 151 4.72 -17.52 -6.14
CA GLN A 151 4.48 -18.58 -5.15
C GLN A 151 4.38 -18.02 -3.72
N GLU A 152 5.28 -17.09 -3.39
CA GLU A 152 5.38 -16.46 -2.07
C GLU A 152 4.40 -15.28 -1.90
N GLY A 153 3.75 -14.84 -2.98
CA GLY A 153 2.84 -13.69 -2.96
C GLY A 153 3.57 -12.34 -2.85
N VAL A 154 4.85 -12.27 -3.20
CA VAL A 154 5.66 -11.05 -3.14
C VAL A 154 5.37 -10.15 -4.36
N PRO A 155 4.88 -8.92 -4.18
CA PRO A 155 4.64 -8.01 -5.29
C PRO A 155 5.97 -7.50 -5.88
N ILE A 156 6.17 -7.67 -7.18
CA ILE A 156 7.29 -7.08 -7.93
C ILE A 156 6.76 -6.05 -8.92
N ARG A 157 7.32 -4.84 -8.92
CA ARG A 157 7.03 -3.80 -9.92
C ARG A 157 8.33 -3.23 -10.49
N THR A 158 8.39 -3.11 -11.81
CA THR A 158 9.54 -2.53 -12.53
C THR A 158 9.14 -1.24 -13.22
N TYR A 159 10.05 -0.27 -13.26
CA TYR A 159 9.83 1.07 -13.78
C TYR A 159 11.04 1.56 -14.56
N ASP A 160 10.79 2.29 -15.64
CA ASP A 160 11.84 3.01 -16.38
C ASP A 160 11.84 4.51 -16.04
N ILE A 161 10.81 5.00 -15.34
CA ILE A 161 10.64 6.42 -14.98
C ILE A 161 10.52 6.54 -13.47
N ILE A 162 11.45 7.28 -12.86
CA ILE A 162 11.57 7.36 -11.40
C ILE A 162 10.34 7.99 -10.74
N TYR A 163 9.72 8.98 -11.39
CA TYR A 163 8.49 9.62 -10.86
C TYR A 163 7.30 8.67 -10.81
N THR A 164 7.18 7.75 -11.77
CA THR A 164 6.13 6.73 -11.77
C THR A 164 6.32 5.75 -10.62
N MET A 165 7.56 5.32 -10.39
CA MET A 165 7.90 4.49 -9.24
C MET A 165 7.53 5.16 -7.91
N ILE A 166 7.90 6.44 -7.77
CA ILE A 166 7.61 7.22 -6.56
C ILE A 166 6.11 7.34 -6.32
N ASP A 167 5.33 7.64 -7.36
CA ASP A 167 3.88 7.77 -7.24
C ASP A 167 3.22 6.44 -6.86
N ASP A 168 3.61 5.34 -7.48
CA ASP A 168 3.09 4.00 -7.14
C ASP A 168 3.42 3.61 -5.68
N VAL A 169 4.65 3.87 -5.21
CA VAL A 169 5.03 3.62 -3.81
C VAL A 169 4.21 4.50 -2.87
N LYS A 170 3.97 5.77 -3.23
CA LYS A 170 3.13 6.68 -2.45
C LYS A 170 1.67 6.21 -2.38
N GLN A 171 1.13 5.71 -3.49
CA GLN A 171 -0.22 5.14 -3.51
C GLN A 171 -0.31 3.85 -2.67
N ALA A 172 0.71 2.99 -2.74
CA ALA A 172 0.79 1.79 -1.90
C ALA A 172 0.83 2.16 -0.41
N ALA A 173 1.62 3.17 -0.05
CA ALA A 173 1.66 3.71 1.31
C ALA A 173 0.29 4.26 1.75
N ALA A 174 -0.39 5.02 0.88
CA ALA A 174 -1.71 5.59 1.19
C ALA A 174 -2.79 4.53 1.44
N ARG A 175 -2.75 3.40 0.73
CA ARG A 175 -3.68 2.27 0.94
C ARG A 175 -3.54 1.65 2.33
N LEU A 176 -2.36 1.69 2.93
CA LEU A 176 -2.15 1.22 4.30
C LEU A 176 -2.83 2.12 5.35
N THR A 177 -3.16 3.35 4.97
CA THR A 177 -3.89 4.32 5.82
C THR A 177 -5.35 4.49 5.42
N GLU A 178 -5.82 3.83 4.35
CA GLU A 178 -7.23 3.91 3.97
C GLU A 178 -8.07 3.28 5.10
N PRO A 179 -8.90 4.07 5.80
CA PRO A 179 -9.60 3.55 6.96
C PRO A 179 -10.66 2.54 6.51
N GLU A 180 -10.71 1.39 7.18
CA GLU A 180 -11.78 0.43 6.96
C GLU A 180 -13.14 1.11 7.20
N ARG A 181 -13.98 1.11 6.17
CA ARG A 181 -15.37 1.54 6.27
C ARG A 181 -16.18 0.34 6.74
N GLN A 182 -16.64 0.36 7.99
CA GLN A 182 -17.47 -0.70 8.53
C GLN A 182 -18.95 -0.35 8.39
N GLU A 183 -19.74 -1.31 7.92
CA GLU A 183 -21.20 -1.23 7.99
C GLU A 183 -21.65 -1.39 9.43
N VAL A 184 -22.22 -0.32 9.99
CA VAL A 184 -22.83 -0.35 11.32
C VAL A 184 -24.34 -0.43 11.14
N VAL A 185 -24.90 -1.59 11.45
CA VAL A 185 -26.36 -1.80 11.45
C VAL A 185 -26.99 -0.91 12.53
N LEU A 186 -27.85 0.00 12.11
CA LEU A 186 -28.61 0.89 12.98
C LEU A 186 -29.91 0.25 13.46
N GLY A 187 -30.55 -0.54 12.62
CA GLY A 187 -31.86 -1.11 12.93
C GLY A 187 -32.37 -2.09 11.88
N ARG A 188 -33.43 -2.80 12.25
CA ARG A 188 -34.15 -3.75 11.39
C ARG A 188 -35.64 -3.55 11.54
N ALA A 189 -36.36 -3.58 10.42
CA ALA A 189 -37.81 -3.51 10.37
C ALA A 189 -38.37 -4.60 9.47
N THR A 190 -39.55 -5.12 9.83
CA THR A 190 -40.27 -6.13 9.05
C THR A 190 -41.38 -5.45 8.26
N VAL A 191 -41.49 -5.77 6.97
CA VAL A 191 -42.60 -5.33 6.13
C VAL A 191 -43.86 -6.10 6.53
N LEU A 192 -44.88 -5.38 7.00
CA LEU A 192 -46.16 -5.94 7.41
C LEU A 192 -47.22 -5.81 6.31
N GLU A 193 -47.17 -4.74 5.53
CA GLU A 193 -48.12 -4.48 4.46
C GLU A 193 -47.45 -3.64 3.36
N VAL A 194 -47.92 -3.77 2.12
CA VAL A 194 -47.38 -3.00 0.98
C VAL A 194 -48.48 -2.14 0.38
N PHE A 195 -48.31 -0.82 0.47
CA PHE A 195 -49.27 0.15 -0.06
C PHE A 195 -48.88 0.60 -1.46
N ALA A 196 -49.87 0.76 -2.34
CA ALA A 196 -49.66 1.40 -3.63
C ALA A 196 -49.59 2.92 -3.47
N HIS A 197 -48.55 3.55 -4.03
CA HIS A 197 -48.44 5.01 -4.11
C HIS A 197 -48.28 5.43 -5.58
N GLY A 198 -49.30 6.09 -6.12
CA GLY A 198 -49.34 6.41 -7.55
C GLY A 198 -49.39 5.15 -8.45
N ARG A 199 -48.80 5.22 -9.64
CA ARG A 199 -48.86 4.14 -10.65
C ARG A 199 -47.77 3.08 -10.54
N ARG A 200 -46.58 3.43 -10.03
CA ARG A 200 -45.41 2.53 -9.99
C ARG A 200 -44.77 2.41 -8.61
N GLU A 201 -44.92 3.41 -7.75
CA GLU A 201 -44.28 3.36 -6.44
C GLU A 201 -45.07 2.47 -5.47
N ARG A 202 -44.33 1.80 -4.60
CA ARG A 202 -44.85 1.01 -3.49
C ARG A 202 -44.24 1.54 -2.21
N ILE A 203 -45.05 1.62 -1.16
CA ILE A 203 -44.61 2.00 0.18
C ILE A 203 -44.62 0.72 1.01
N ALA A 204 -43.49 0.39 1.64
CA ALA A 204 -43.43 -0.66 2.63
C ALA A 204 -43.97 -0.12 3.96
N GLY A 205 -45.13 -0.61 4.40
CA GLY A 205 -45.61 -0.46 5.76
C GLY A 205 -44.83 -1.40 6.66
N VAL A 206 -43.99 -0.85 7.53
CA VAL A 206 -43.06 -1.60 8.36
C VAL A 206 -43.34 -1.43 9.84
N ARG A 207 -42.90 -2.41 10.63
CA ARG A 207 -42.70 -2.27 12.09
C ARG A 207 -41.23 -2.49 12.42
N VAL A 208 -40.64 -1.57 13.18
CA VAL A 208 -39.23 -1.64 13.57
C VAL A 208 -39.06 -2.67 14.68
N ASN A 209 -38.34 -3.75 14.42
CA ASN A 209 -38.11 -4.84 15.36
C ASN A 209 -37.00 -4.49 16.37
N SER A 210 -35.97 -3.78 15.91
CA SER A 210 -34.80 -3.45 16.73
C SER A 210 -34.06 -2.24 16.18
N GLY A 211 -33.50 -1.42 17.07
CA GLY A 211 -32.70 -0.26 16.70
C GLY A 211 -33.54 0.89 16.15
N LEU A 212 -33.05 1.50 15.08
CA LEU A 212 -33.58 2.74 14.50
C LEU A 212 -33.51 2.69 12.98
N MET A 213 -34.61 3.06 12.31
CA MET A 213 -34.61 3.31 10.87
C MET A 213 -34.36 4.80 10.64
N ARG A 214 -33.32 5.16 9.88
CA ARG A 214 -32.92 6.56 9.64
C ARG A 214 -33.03 6.89 8.15
N ARG A 215 -33.60 8.04 7.82
CA ARG A 215 -33.84 8.45 6.42
C ARG A 215 -32.55 8.65 5.62
N ASN A 216 -31.50 9.17 6.24
CA ASN A 216 -30.24 9.47 5.55
C ASN A 216 -29.27 8.28 5.54
N ALA A 217 -29.69 7.11 6.02
CA ALA A 217 -28.89 5.89 6.02
C ALA A 217 -29.15 5.06 4.75
N ARG A 218 -28.33 4.03 4.54
CA ARG A 218 -28.59 3.02 3.50
C ARG A 218 -29.45 1.89 4.07
N MET A 219 -30.19 1.24 3.19
CA MET A 219 -31.03 0.11 3.56
C MET A 219 -30.85 -1.04 2.59
N THR A 220 -30.77 -2.25 3.14
CA THR A 220 -30.82 -3.51 2.40
C THR A 220 -32.15 -4.19 2.66
N VAL A 221 -32.80 -4.69 1.62
CA VAL A 221 -34.01 -5.50 1.71
C VAL A 221 -33.60 -6.96 1.52
N THR A 222 -33.96 -7.80 2.47
CA THR A 222 -33.65 -9.22 2.47
C THR A 222 -34.96 -10.02 2.48
N ARG A 223 -35.07 -11.02 1.60
CA ARG A 223 -36.22 -11.93 1.51
C ARG A 223 -35.73 -13.36 1.73
N ARG A 224 -36.26 -14.03 2.76
CA ARG A 224 -35.87 -15.41 3.13
C ARG A 224 -34.35 -15.60 3.31
N GLY A 225 -33.64 -14.54 3.71
CA GLY A 225 -32.20 -14.55 3.93
C GLY A 225 -31.34 -14.16 2.73
N GLU A 226 -31.94 -13.89 1.56
CA GLU A 226 -31.23 -13.41 0.38
C GLU A 226 -31.45 -11.90 0.20
N ASP A 227 -30.38 -11.17 -0.10
CA ASP A 227 -30.44 -9.73 -0.37
C ASP A 227 -31.01 -9.50 -1.77
N ILE A 228 -32.15 -8.82 -1.82
CA ILE A 228 -32.88 -8.55 -3.07
C ILE A 228 -32.68 -7.12 -3.56
N PHE A 229 -32.30 -6.19 -2.67
CA PHE A 229 -32.07 -4.80 -3.02
C PHE A 229 -31.22 -4.08 -1.97
N GLU A 230 -30.41 -3.13 -2.42
CA GLU A 230 -29.69 -2.17 -1.57
C GLU A 230 -29.85 -0.76 -2.16
N GLY A 231 -30.18 0.22 -1.32
CA GLY A 231 -30.29 1.59 -1.80
C GLY A 231 -30.52 2.64 -0.71
N ALA A 232 -30.69 3.88 -1.17
CA ALA A 232 -31.02 5.01 -0.32
C ALA A 232 -32.53 5.12 -0.07
N VAL A 233 -32.91 5.78 1.01
CA VAL A 233 -34.32 6.05 1.34
C VAL A 233 -34.80 7.28 0.57
N SER A 234 -35.82 7.09 -0.26
CA SER A 234 -36.52 8.19 -0.94
C SER A 234 -37.45 8.93 0.03
N SER A 235 -38.28 8.18 0.77
CA SER A 235 -39.26 8.73 1.70
C SER A 235 -39.41 7.87 2.96
N MET A 236 -39.63 8.53 4.10
CA MET A 236 -39.92 7.87 5.36
C MET A 236 -40.98 8.65 6.13
N ARG A 237 -42.05 7.96 6.52
CA ARG A 237 -43.20 8.57 7.19
C ARG A 237 -43.63 7.78 8.41
N HIS A 238 -44.09 8.49 9.44
CA HIS A 238 -44.84 7.90 10.54
C HIS A 238 -46.25 8.46 10.45
N PHE A 239 -47.22 7.59 10.19
CA PHE A 239 -48.56 8.00 9.72
C PHE A 239 -48.44 8.92 8.50
N ASP A 240 -48.95 10.15 8.58
CA ASP A 240 -48.96 11.12 7.48
C ASP A 240 -47.77 12.10 7.53
N GLU A 241 -46.92 12.03 8.56
CA GLU A 241 -45.83 12.99 8.76
C GLU A 241 -44.48 12.45 8.25
N ASN A 242 -43.73 13.29 7.55
CA ASN A 242 -42.36 12.96 7.16
C ASN A 242 -41.44 13.00 8.38
N VAL A 243 -40.76 11.89 8.63
CA VAL A 243 -39.89 11.74 9.80
C VAL A 243 -38.44 11.48 9.38
N ARG A 244 -37.52 11.89 10.26
CA ARG A 244 -36.08 11.63 10.06
C ARG A 244 -35.69 10.23 10.53
N GLU A 245 -36.38 9.73 11.54
CA GLU A 245 -36.08 8.46 12.20
C GLU A 245 -37.37 7.77 12.68
N ILE A 246 -37.38 6.43 12.69
CA ILE A 246 -38.45 5.61 13.28
C ILE A 246 -37.79 4.64 14.27
N ALA A 247 -38.19 4.71 15.53
CA ALA A 247 -37.60 3.92 16.61
C ALA A 247 -38.23 2.52 16.72
N THR A 248 -37.58 1.64 17.48
CA THR A 248 -38.07 0.28 17.79
C THR A 248 -39.51 0.30 18.31
N ASN A 249 -40.30 -0.69 17.91
CA ASN A 249 -41.73 -0.86 18.22
C ASN A 249 -42.67 0.18 17.60
N TYR A 250 -42.16 1.15 16.84
CA TYR A 250 -43.00 2.03 16.03
C TYR A 250 -43.17 1.48 14.62
N GLU A 251 -44.24 1.94 13.98
CA GLU A 251 -44.58 1.63 12.59
C GLU A 251 -44.30 2.80 11.68
N GLY A 252 -44.19 2.57 10.38
CA GLY A 252 -44.17 3.65 9.42
C GLY A 252 -44.08 3.17 7.99
N GLY A 253 -44.07 4.12 7.07
CA GLY A 253 -43.89 3.88 5.65
C GLY A 253 -42.45 4.17 5.24
N ILE A 254 -41.83 3.22 4.52
CA ILE A 254 -40.51 3.39 3.91
C ILE A 254 -40.64 3.22 2.39
N VAL A 255 -40.00 4.13 1.65
CA VAL A 255 -39.83 4.04 0.19
C VAL A 255 -38.34 4.13 -0.10
N LEU A 256 -37.80 3.13 -0.78
CA LEU A 256 -36.43 3.12 -1.26
C LEU A 256 -36.37 3.64 -2.70
N ASP A 257 -35.30 4.35 -3.01
CA ASP A 257 -35.08 4.88 -4.35
C ASP A 257 -34.89 3.74 -5.35
N GLY A 258 -35.69 3.73 -6.42
CA GLY A 258 -35.62 2.71 -7.47
C GLY A 258 -36.15 1.31 -7.14
N PHE A 259 -36.71 1.07 -5.94
CA PHE A 259 -37.23 -0.24 -5.55
C PHE A 259 -38.73 -0.24 -5.23
N HIS A 260 -39.46 -1.18 -5.82
CA HIS A 260 -40.92 -1.24 -5.74
C HIS A 260 -41.48 -2.65 -5.49
N GLU A 261 -40.63 -3.67 -5.37
CA GLU A 261 -41.04 -5.08 -5.33
C GLU A 261 -41.12 -5.65 -3.91
N TYR A 262 -41.56 -4.83 -2.94
CA TYR A 262 -41.76 -5.25 -1.56
C TYR A 262 -42.77 -6.40 -1.45
N GLN A 263 -42.52 -7.30 -0.51
CA GLN A 263 -43.47 -8.33 -0.07
C GLN A 263 -43.59 -8.33 1.45
N GLU A 264 -44.77 -8.73 1.94
CA GLU A 264 -44.97 -8.96 3.36
C GLU A 264 -43.98 -10.03 3.87
N GLY A 265 -43.35 -9.75 5.01
CA GLY A 265 -42.30 -10.58 5.58
C GLY A 265 -40.88 -10.27 5.10
N ASP A 266 -40.68 -9.34 4.16
CA ASP A 266 -39.35 -8.83 3.85
C ASP A 266 -38.75 -8.12 5.08
N ILE A 267 -37.43 -8.23 5.25
CA ILE A 267 -36.68 -7.55 6.31
C ILE A 267 -35.89 -6.40 5.70
N ILE A 268 -36.11 -5.20 6.21
CA ILE A 268 -35.34 -4.02 5.84
C ILE A 268 -34.30 -3.77 6.93
N THR A 269 -33.02 -3.88 6.59
CA THR A 269 -31.89 -3.58 7.47
C THR A 269 -31.36 -2.20 7.16
N CYS A 270 -31.37 -1.29 8.13
CA CYS A 270 -30.82 0.05 8.05
C CYS A 270 -29.38 0.06 8.57
N TYR A 271 -28.44 0.62 7.81
CA TYR A 271 -27.04 0.70 8.19
C TYR A 271 -26.38 1.99 7.72
N GLU A 272 -25.30 2.37 8.41
CA GLU A 272 -24.42 3.48 8.04
C GLU A 272 -23.01 2.97 7.81
N MET A 273 -22.32 3.55 6.82
CA MET A 273 -20.89 3.36 6.68
C MET A 273 -20.19 4.26 7.71
N ARG A 274 -19.53 3.66 8.71
CA ARG A 274 -18.67 4.40 9.63
C ARG A 274 -17.20 4.14 9.33
N THR A 275 -16.43 5.22 9.38
CA THR A 275 -14.98 5.17 9.34
C THR A 275 -14.49 4.83 10.74
N VAL A 276 -13.67 3.78 10.91
CA VAL A 276 -13.23 3.26 12.22
C VAL A 276 -12.39 4.26 13.04
N GLN A 277 -11.95 5.38 12.44
CA GLN A 277 -11.17 6.44 13.11
C GLN A 277 -11.98 7.40 14.01
N ASP A 278 -13.31 7.38 14.01
CA ASP A 278 -14.11 8.14 14.98
C ASP A 278 -14.20 7.37 16.31
N ARG A 279 -13.16 7.48 17.14
CA ARG A 279 -13.19 7.09 18.56
C ARG A 279 -12.77 8.25 19.46
#